data_AF-A0A1A8BCE0-F1
#
_entry.id   AF-A0A1A8BCE0-F1
#
_cell.length_a   1.000
_cell.length_b   1.000
_cell.length_c   1.000
_cell.angle_alpha   90.00
_cell.angle_beta   90.00
_cell.angle_gamma   90.00
#
_symmetry.space_group_name_H-M   'P 1'
#
loop_
_entity.id
_entity.type
_entity.pdbx_description
1 polymer ?
#
loop_
_entity_poly.entity_id
_entity_poly.type
_entity_poly.pdbx_seq_one_letter_code
_entity_poly.pdbx_strand_id
1 'polypeptide(L)'
;MIVAAYREKLRELPLVSIFCSCILPEPTESKIDNKEGVVDLNLCNIRDMEVIELSKRASGQAFEVILKPPTFDGGPELRATTPPRQKPSLEEIQKKLDAAQERRKFQEAELLK
;
A
#
# COMPACT_ATOMS: atom_id res chain seq x y z
N MET A 1 25.99 -3.04 -12.43
CA MET A 1 24.96 -2.65 -13.42
C MET A 1 23.55 -2.58 -12.82
N ILE A 2 23.11 -3.53 -11.99
CA ILE A 2 21.74 -3.56 -11.41
C ILE A 2 21.43 -2.34 -10.50
N VAL A 3 22.37 -1.92 -9.66
CA VAL A 3 22.17 -0.79 -8.72
C VAL A 3 21.95 0.54 -9.44
N ALA A 4 22.60 0.75 -10.59
CA ALA A 4 22.44 1.96 -11.39
C ALA A 4 21.04 2.03 -12.02
N ALA A 5 20.59 0.93 -12.63
CA ALA A 5 19.26 0.82 -13.21
C ALA A 5 18.13 0.92 -12.18
N TYR A 6 18.32 0.33 -10.98
CA TYR A 6 17.39 0.45 -9.87
C TYR A 6 17.28 1.91 -9.38
N ARG A 7 18.42 2.59 -9.22
CA ARG A 7 18.46 4.01 -8.83
C ARG A 7 17.78 4.91 -9.86
N GLU A 8 17.91 4.59 -11.15
CA GLU A 8 17.24 5.31 -12.23
C GLU A 8 15.71 5.13 -12.17
N LYS A 9 15.24 3.91 -11.92
CA LYS A 9 13.80 3.64 -11.73
C LYS A 9 13.21 4.33 -10.50
N LEU A 10 13.99 4.47 -9.43
CA LEU A 10 13.55 5.24 -8.27
C LEU A 10 13.38 6.72 -8.59
N ARG A 11 14.20 7.30 -9.47
CA ARG A 11 14.09 8.71 -9.88
C ARG A 11 12.83 9.00 -10.70
N GLU A 12 12.26 8.00 -11.35
CA GLU A 12 10.99 8.11 -12.09
C GLU A 12 9.77 8.15 -11.14
N LEU A 13 9.95 7.80 -9.86
CA LEU A 13 8.86 7.85 -8.89
C LEU A 13 8.61 9.31 -8.46
N PRO A 14 7.36 9.80 -8.54
CA PRO A 14 7.02 11.11 -8.02
C PRO A 14 7.36 11.15 -6.52
N LEU A 15 7.92 12.27 -6.06
CA LEU A 15 8.28 12.59 -4.67
C LEU A 15 9.57 11.93 -4.13
N VAL A 16 10.26 11.04 -4.87
CA VAL A 16 11.50 10.41 -4.33
C VAL A 16 12.59 11.43 -4.00
N SER A 17 12.66 12.53 -4.77
CA SER A 17 13.58 13.64 -4.56
C SER A 17 13.31 14.42 -3.26
N ILE A 18 12.07 14.38 -2.78
CA ILE A 18 11.64 15.04 -1.54
C ILE A 18 12.07 14.21 -0.32
N PHE A 19 12.01 12.89 -0.44
CA PHE A 19 12.30 11.97 0.67
C PHE A 19 13.76 11.54 0.77
N CYS A 20 14.57 11.68 -0.30
CA CYS A 20 15.96 11.22 -0.28
C CYS A 20 16.89 12.00 -1.22
N SER A 21 17.66 12.94 -0.65
CA SER A 21 18.71 13.71 -1.34
C SER A 21 19.83 12.84 -1.93
N CYS A 22 20.01 11.61 -1.44
CA CYS A 22 21.03 10.68 -1.94
C CYS A 22 20.70 10.15 -3.35
N ILE A 23 19.44 10.19 -3.78
CA ILE A 23 18.99 9.62 -5.07
C ILE A 23 19.15 10.65 -6.20
N LEU A 24 18.94 11.93 -5.91
CA LEU A 24 19.17 13.06 -6.81
C LEU A 24 20.02 14.13 -6.07
N PRO A 25 21.36 13.98 -6.02
CA PRO A 25 22.20 15.05 -5.52
C PRO A 25 22.15 16.19 -6.55
N GLU A 26 21.42 17.26 -6.25
CA GLU A 26 21.55 18.50 -7.01
C GLU A 26 23.00 18.99 -6.90
N PRO A 27 23.67 19.34 -8.00
CA PRO A 27 24.93 20.04 -7.92
C PRO A 27 24.61 21.46 -7.44
N THR A 28 24.65 21.68 -6.13
CA THR A 28 24.68 23.03 -5.58
C THR A 28 26.02 23.64 -5.96
N GLU A 29 26.05 24.35 -7.09
CA GLU A 29 27.16 25.25 -7.37
C GLU A 29 27.30 26.22 -6.20
N SER A 30 28.48 26.21 -5.60
CA SER A 30 28.83 27.00 -4.45
C SER A 30 28.80 28.49 -4.81
N LYS A 31 27.67 29.15 -4.56
CA LYS A 31 27.66 30.56 -4.18
C LYS A 31 27.59 30.62 -2.68
N ILE A 32 28.77 30.84 -2.10
CA ILE A 32 28.93 31.32 -0.73
C ILE A 32 28.18 32.64 -0.67
N ASP A 33 26.98 32.63 -0.13
CA ASP A 33 26.42 33.79 0.55
C ASP A 33 25.72 33.29 1.80
N ASN A 34 26.31 33.68 2.91
CA ASN A 34 25.97 33.36 4.28
C ASN A 34 24.49 33.69 4.58
N LYS A 35 23.60 32.69 4.49
CA LYS A 35 22.35 32.65 5.26
C LYS A 35 22.08 31.21 5.68
N GLU A 36 22.25 30.99 6.98
CA GLU A 36 22.03 29.75 7.68
C GLU A 36 20.61 29.21 7.44
N GLY A 37 20.52 27.91 7.13
CA GLY A 37 19.61 27.00 7.83
C GLY A 37 18.11 27.27 7.81
N VAL A 38 17.56 28.08 6.92
CA VAL A 38 16.10 28.20 6.75
C VAL A 38 15.72 27.52 5.45
N VAL A 39 15.35 26.25 5.57
CA VAL A 39 14.44 25.64 4.59
C VAL A 39 13.21 26.53 4.60
N ASP A 40 12.91 27.22 3.50
CA ASP A 40 11.71 28.04 3.41
C ASP A 40 10.49 27.10 3.47
N LEU A 41 9.96 26.91 4.69
CA LEU A 41 8.73 26.17 4.95
C LEU A 41 7.53 26.76 4.20
N ASN A 42 7.63 27.93 3.57
CA ASN A 42 6.55 28.48 2.76
C ASN A 42 6.38 27.80 1.39
N LEU A 43 7.38 27.06 0.87
CA LEU A 43 7.18 26.22 -0.31
C LEU A 43 6.53 24.86 0.06
N CYS A 44 6.68 24.45 1.32
CA CYS A 44 6.07 23.25 1.90
C CYS A 44 5.01 23.60 2.95
N ASN A 45 4.28 24.71 2.75
CA ASN A 45 3.16 25.08 3.60
C ASN A 45 1.98 24.17 3.23
N ILE A 46 2.08 22.87 3.57
CA ILE A 46 0.97 21.94 3.50
C ILE A 46 0.01 22.38 4.61
N ARG A 47 -0.86 23.35 4.30
CA ARG A 47 -1.88 23.91 5.21
C ARG A 47 -2.88 22.87 5.73
N ASP A 48 -2.72 21.64 5.28
CA ASP A 48 -3.66 20.54 5.34
C ASP A 48 -3.00 19.23 5.81
N MET A 49 -1.91 19.31 6.57
CA MET A 49 -1.25 18.16 7.19
C MET A 49 -1.76 17.98 8.63
N GLU A 50 -2.41 16.84 8.89
CA GLU A 50 -2.84 16.40 10.21
C GLU A 50 -2.05 15.15 10.62
N VAL A 51 -1.63 15.08 11.88
CA VAL A 51 -0.89 13.95 12.43
C VAL A 51 -1.62 13.40 13.64
N ILE A 52 -2.01 12.13 13.58
CA ILE A 52 -2.68 11.42 14.67
C ILE A 52 -1.70 10.43 15.30
N GLU A 53 -1.37 10.63 16.57
CA GLU A 53 -0.50 9.70 17.29
C GLU A 53 -1.23 8.37 17.58
N LEU A 54 -0.62 7.23 17.21
CA LEU A 54 -1.22 5.91 17.42
C LEU A 54 -0.65 5.20 18.64
N SER A 55 0.67 5.10 18.74
CA SER A 55 1.29 4.47 19.91
C SER A 55 2.74 4.88 20.12
N LYS A 56 3.16 4.89 21.38
CA LYS A 56 4.56 5.08 21.79
C LYS A 56 4.96 3.91 22.69
N ARG A 57 6.08 3.27 22.37
CA ARG A 57 6.67 2.15 23.09
C ARG A 57 8.17 2.39 23.25
N ALA A 58 8.84 1.64 24.13
CA ALA A 58 10.29 1.72 24.29
C ALA A 58 11.04 1.44 22.96
N SER A 59 10.44 0.65 22.07
CA SER A 59 10.99 0.33 20.74
C SER A 59 10.73 1.40 19.67
N GLY A 60 9.93 2.43 19.94
CA GLY A 60 9.65 3.49 18.97
C GLY A 60 8.23 4.05 19.05
N GLN A 61 7.86 4.80 18.02
CA GLN A 61 6.59 5.52 17.94
C GLN A 61 5.92 5.28 16.58
N ALA A 62 4.59 5.24 16.58
CA ALA A 62 3.75 5.10 15.41
C ALA A 62 2.70 6.22 15.39
N PHE A 63 2.48 6.79 14.21
CA PHE A 63 1.52 7.86 13.97
C PHE A 63 0.98 7.75 12.54
N GLU A 64 -0.22 8.26 12.33
CA GLU A 64 -0.85 8.41 11.02
C GLU A 64 -0.69 9.85 10.53
N VAL A 65 -0.29 10.03 9.28
CA VAL A 65 -0.18 11.34 8.65
C VAL A 65 -1.27 11.45 7.58
N ILE A 66 -2.22 12.35 7.81
CA ILE A 66 -3.28 12.66 6.87
C ILE A 66 -2.89 13.96 6.18
N LEU A 67 -2.55 13.87 4.90
CA LEU A 67 -2.48 15.02 4.01
C LEU A 67 -3.88 15.17 3.42
N LYS A 68 -4.54 16.34 3.44
CA LYS A 68 -5.84 16.45 2.75
C LYS A 68 -5.65 16.02 1.29
N PRO A 69 -6.29 14.93 0.84
CA PRO A 69 -6.31 14.57 -0.57
C PRO A 69 -7.22 15.57 -1.31
N PRO A 70 -7.04 15.78 -2.62
CA PRO A 70 -7.88 16.70 -3.39
C PRO A 70 -9.35 16.25 -3.32
N THR A 71 -10.19 16.99 -2.58
CA THR A 71 -11.68 16.92 -2.48
C THR A 71 -12.35 15.62 -2.95
N PHE A 72 -11.85 14.48 -2.49
CA PHE A 72 -12.47 13.18 -2.73
C PHE A 72 -12.99 12.72 -1.37
N ASP A 73 -14.30 12.72 -1.23
CA ASP A 73 -15.01 12.16 -0.09
C ASP A 73 -14.82 10.64 -0.14
N GLY A 74 -13.65 10.21 0.34
CA GLY A 74 -13.03 8.91 0.14
C GLY A 74 -13.70 7.75 0.85
N GLY A 75 -15.04 7.66 0.75
CA GLY A 75 -15.70 6.38 0.87
C GLY A 75 -15.17 5.46 -0.25
N PRO A 76 -14.85 4.19 0.05
CA PRO A 76 -14.63 3.22 -1.01
C PRO A 76 -15.87 3.25 -1.92
N GLU A 77 -15.76 3.71 -3.17
CA GLU A 77 -16.81 3.50 -4.17
C GLU A 77 -16.76 2.01 -4.57
N LEU A 78 -17.01 1.14 -3.59
CA LEU A 78 -17.17 -0.29 -3.80
C LEU A 78 -18.51 -0.46 -4.50
N ARG A 79 -18.50 -0.28 -5.82
CA ARG A 79 -19.49 -0.88 -6.72
C ARG A 79 -19.28 -2.41 -6.79
N ALA A 80 -19.02 -3.05 -5.65
CA ALA A 80 -19.17 -4.48 -5.50
C ALA A 80 -20.65 -4.72 -5.20
N THR A 81 -21.46 -4.81 -6.26
CA THR A 81 -22.90 -5.13 -6.17
C THR A 81 -23.16 -6.53 -5.61
N THR A 82 -22.12 -7.32 -5.33
CA THR A 82 -22.24 -8.61 -4.69
C THR A 82 -22.15 -8.46 -3.17
N PRO A 83 -23.22 -8.81 -2.42
CA PRO A 83 -23.13 -8.84 -0.98
C PRO A 83 -21.99 -9.77 -0.54
N PRO A 84 -21.34 -9.48 0.61
CA PRO A 84 -20.33 -10.37 1.17
C PRO A 84 -20.87 -11.80 1.22
N ARG A 85 -20.20 -12.72 0.52
CA ARG A 85 -20.60 -14.14 0.56
C ARG A 85 -20.43 -14.64 1.99
N GLN A 86 -21.47 -15.28 2.51
CA GLN A 86 -21.38 -15.98 3.79
C GLN A 86 -20.32 -17.08 3.68
N LYS A 87 -19.51 -17.21 4.72
CA LYS A 87 -18.54 -18.32 4.82
C LYS A 87 -19.34 -19.60 5.04
N PRO A 88 -19.14 -20.65 4.23
CA PRO A 88 -19.86 -21.91 4.38
C PRO A 88 -19.54 -22.57 5.72
N SER A 89 -20.50 -23.31 6.27
CA SER A 89 -20.31 -24.09 7.50
C SER A 89 -19.50 -25.36 7.22
N LEU A 90 -18.95 -25.98 8.27
CA LEU A 90 -18.22 -27.25 8.16
C LEU A 90 -19.10 -28.36 7.56
N GLU A 91 -20.38 -28.40 7.95
CA GLU A 91 -21.35 -29.39 7.46
C GLU A 91 -21.61 -29.24 5.95
N GLU A 92 -21.77 -28.00 5.47
CA GLU A 92 -21.97 -27.71 4.05
C GLU A 92 -20.75 -28.09 3.20
N ILE A 93 -19.55 -27.88 3.76
CA ILE A 93 -18.29 -28.30 3.14
C ILE A 93 -18.25 -29.83 3.06
N GLN A 94 -18.52 -30.53 4.16
CA GLN A 94 -18.49 -31.99 4.21
C GLN A 94 -19.49 -32.60 3.22
N LYS A 95 -20.72 -32.08 3.18
CA LYS A 95 -21.75 -32.52 2.23
C LYS A 95 -21.31 -32.39 0.77
N LYS A 96 -20.62 -31.30 0.42
CA LYS A 96 -20.08 -31.11 -0.95
C LYS A 96 -18.93 -32.07 -1.26
N LEU A 97 -18.09 -32.38 -0.29
CA LEU A 97 -17.00 -33.37 -0.42
C LEU A 97 -17.56 -34.78 -0.64
N ASP A 98 -18.53 -35.19 0.17
CA ASP A 98 -19.15 -36.51 0.07
C ASP A 98 -19.87 -36.68 -1.27
N ALA A 99 -20.62 -35.67 -1.71
CA ALA A 99 -21.27 -35.68 -3.02
C ALA A 99 -20.26 -35.80 -4.18
N ALA A 100 -19.07 -35.19 -4.06
CA ALA A 100 -18.02 -35.35 -5.05
C ALA A 100 -17.40 -36.76 -5.01
N GLN A 101 -17.26 -37.35 -3.83
CA GLN A 101 -16.77 -38.72 -3.66
C GLN A 101 -17.75 -39.74 -4.26
N GLU A 102 -19.06 -39.59 -4.04
CA GLU A 102 -20.06 -40.48 -4.62
C GLU A 102 -20.08 -40.41 -6.15
N ARG A 103 -19.92 -39.20 -6.73
CA ARG A 103 -19.75 -39.07 -8.19
C ARG A 103 -18.52 -39.82 -8.72
N ARG A 104 -17.40 -39.82 -7.99
CA ARG A 104 -16.20 -40.60 -8.36
C ARG A 104 -16.46 -42.09 -8.30
N LYS A 105 -17.04 -42.59 -7.20
CA LYS A 105 -17.37 -44.01 -7.03
C LYS A 105 -18.35 -44.49 -8.11
N PHE A 106 -19.34 -43.68 -8.45
CA PHE A 106 -20.30 -44.01 -9.50
C PHE A 106 -19.60 -44.16 -10.86
N GLN A 107 -18.72 -43.22 -11.22
CA GLN A 107 -17.93 -43.32 -12.47
C GLN A 107 -17.03 -44.55 -12.49
N GLU A 108 -16.39 -44.89 -11.37
CA GLU A 108 -15.57 -46.10 -11.25
C GLU A 108 -16.41 -47.38 -11.42
N ALA A 109 -17.59 -47.44 -10.79
CA ALA A 109 -18.50 -48.57 -10.92
C ALA A 109 -19.05 -48.72 -12.35
N GLU A 110 -19.30 -47.62 -13.06
CA GLU A 110 -19.74 -47.65 -14.45
C GLU A 110 -18.65 -48.15 -15.40
N LEU A 111 -17.38 -47.82 -15.15
CA LEU A 111 -16.24 -48.31 -15.93
C LEU A 111 -15.95 -49.80 -15.72
N LEU A 112 -16.23 -50.32 -14.52
CA LEU A 112 -16.00 -51.73 -14.17
C LEU A 112 -17.16 -52.66 -14.56
N LYS A 113 -18.24 -52.11 -15.12
CA LYS A 113 -19.43 -52.85 -15.58
C LYS A 113 -19.26 -53.34 -17.02
#